data_AF-A0A2Z6RBE5-F1
#
_entry.id   AF-A0A2Z6RBE5-F1
#
_cell.length_a   1.000
_cell.length_b   1.000
_cell.length_c   1.000
_cell.angle_alpha   90.00
_cell.angle_beta   90.00
_cell.angle_gamma   90.00
#
_symmetry.space_group_name_H-M   'P 1'
#
loop_
_entity.id
_entity.type
_entity.pdbx_description
1 polymer ?
#
loop_
_entity_poly.entity_id
_entity_poly.type
_entity_poly.pdbx_seq_one_letter_code
_entity_poly.pdbx_strand_id
1 'polypeptide(L)'
;MDEGIFLPRLSQNLLKILDDDEYYDITIEVGSDPYVKIFRAHMVVLNYRSTYLQRILSTNRKKNDGTLTHVKLPNILPEIFQIILRYIYGGRLSLKDCDTLDIIKILIAANELNLQELVGYLQIYMIKKNKNWMEQNFNLVYKTCFENNSFLELQKYCNNFISKEPDKILKSINFSSIPEKLLISIIQNINLQMSEIQVWKYVIKWGLAKNPEFPSDPASFSKEDFNVLKNTLQQFIPFIKFNNLTSKEFSDEILPYKKVLPKELYKELLKKFLNLHPDSKLTDNLKNIDSKIITFQHVELISRWIDKLNSTDELTSTYEFKLILRGSRDGFTPDKFHEICDNQSCTLTIIKVKGNNQILRGYNPIEWKSERSFVTAKDSFIFSFKNGVDVNEHILSRIVNENYAIFNDLTYGPSFGGADLILRGDSGHCMKDSYEKQIRGASSETVLHYGIICDCCNYTIRGERWKCTSCKIYDLCQDCKPKLYIHLHPEDHEFKLMPHSDTSDFAPQFSVHYDVTCDSCKSKIQGMRWECTFCENYDLCQDCKSKLPNVDDHPNNHMFQPIGYPEVYGMSDDSEAICDYCESVCFDNICYECANGEFSVEEYELFQITKK
;
A
#
# COMPACT_ATOMS: atom_id res chain seq x y z
N MET A 1 -16.24 34.04 15.16
CA MET A 1 -15.63 35.33 14.80
C MET A 1 -16.26 35.82 13.49
N ASP A 2 -16.47 37.12 13.34
CA ASP A 2 -17.41 37.83 12.44
C ASP A 2 -17.26 37.64 10.91
N GLU A 3 -16.43 36.69 10.46
CA GLU A 3 -16.12 36.45 9.04
C GLU A 3 -17.34 36.06 8.20
N GLY A 4 -18.33 35.38 8.80
CA GLY A 4 -19.54 34.92 8.14
C GLY A 4 -20.53 36.04 7.74
N ILE A 5 -20.36 37.27 8.25
CA ILE A 5 -21.34 38.37 8.07
C ILE A 5 -20.89 39.36 6.98
N PHE A 6 -19.62 39.79 7.01
CA PHE A 6 -19.16 40.91 6.17
C PHE A 6 -18.54 40.47 4.83
N LEU A 7 -17.79 39.36 4.81
CA LEU A 7 -17.12 38.86 3.60
C LEU A 7 -18.12 38.50 2.47
N PRO A 8 -19.29 37.90 2.73
CA PRO A 8 -20.31 37.68 1.72
C PRO A 8 -20.75 38.95 0.99
N ARG A 9 -20.95 40.04 1.75
CA ARG A 9 -21.40 41.31 1.20
C ARG A 9 -20.28 41.94 0.36
N LEU A 10 -19.05 41.98 0.85
CA LEU A 10 -17.89 42.47 0.08
C LEU A 10 -17.72 41.72 -1.24
N SER A 11 -17.74 40.38 -1.21
CA SER A 11 -17.69 39.51 -2.40
C SER A 11 -18.76 39.86 -3.42
N GLN A 12 -20.01 40.08 -2.97
CA GLN A 12 -21.10 40.45 -3.86
C GLN A 12 -20.94 41.87 -4.44
N ASN A 13 -20.31 42.79 -3.71
CA ASN A 13 -20.03 44.14 -4.20
C ASN A 13 -18.94 44.10 -5.30
N LEU A 14 -17.89 43.31 -5.11
CA LEU A 14 -16.86 43.10 -6.14
C LEU A 14 -17.41 42.41 -7.40
N LEU A 15 -18.35 41.47 -7.24
CA LEU A 15 -19.01 40.83 -8.39
C LEU A 15 -19.86 41.81 -9.20
N LYS A 16 -20.55 42.76 -8.55
CA LYS A 16 -21.35 43.78 -9.26
C LYS A 16 -20.49 44.70 -10.13
N ILE A 17 -19.27 44.99 -9.69
CA ILE A 17 -18.30 45.81 -10.45
C ILE A 17 -17.90 45.13 -11.77
N LEU A 18 -18.00 43.79 -11.86
CA LEU A 18 -17.72 43.07 -13.11
C LEU A 18 -18.78 43.32 -14.20
N ASP A 19 -20.01 43.63 -13.77
CA ASP A 19 -21.15 43.88 -14.66
C ASP A 19 -21.28 45.38 -15.04
N ASP A 20 -20.37 46.22 -14.51
CA ASP A 20 -20.32 47.66 -14.75
C ASP A 20 -19.33 47.99 -15.89
N ASP A 21 -19.67 48.98 -16.70
CA ASP A 21 -18.91 49.45 -17.85
C ASP A 21 -18.13 50.76 -17.56
N GLU A 22 -18.23 51.32 -16.36
CA GLU A 22 -17.67 52.65 -16.06
C GLU A 22 -16.19 52.66 -15.65
N TYR A 23 -15.71 51.67 -14.90
CA TYR A 23 -14.43 51.75 -14.18
C TYR A 23 -13.37 50.70 -14.58
N TYR A 24 -13.57 49.99 -15.69
CA TYR A 24 -12.61 49.00 -16.16
C TYR A 24 -11.33 49.67 -16.71
N ASP A 25 -10.17 49.09 -16.43
CA ASP A 25 -8.84 49.57 -16.84
C ASP A 25 -8.09 48.54 -17.74
N ILE A 26 -8.73 47.40 -18.02
CA ILE A 26 -8.19 46.34 -18.87
C ILE A 26 -9.29 45.61 -19.67
N THR A 27 -8.93 45.20 -20.89
CA THR A 27 -9.70 44.25 -21.71
C THR A 27 -8.94 42.94 -21.91
N ILE A 28 -9.66 41.83 -21.85
CA ILE A 28 -9.12 40.48 -22.03
C ILE A 28 -9.88 39.80 -23.16
N GLU A 29 -9.20 39.54 -24.27
CA GLU A 29 -9.70 38.76 -25.39
C GLU A 29 -9.46 37.28 -25.11
N VAL A 30 -10.54 36.49 -25.06
CA VAL A 30 -10.51 35.08 -24.66
C VAL A 30 -11.10 34.22 -25.77
N GLY A 31 -10.48 33.07 -26.01
CA GLY A 31 -10.85 32.13 -27.06
C GLY A 31 -10.06 32.35 -28.34
N SER A 32 -10.35 31.53 -29.35
CA SER A 32 -9.72 31.56 -30.67
C SER A 32 -10.79 31.59 -31.76
N ASP A 33 -10.45 32.18 -32.91
CA ASP A 33 -11.41 32.34 -34.01
C ASP A 33 -12.07 31.01 -34.40
N PRO A 34 -13.40 30.97 -34.61
CA PRO A 34 -14.34 32.10 -34.63
C PRO A 34 -14.99 32.45 -33.28
N TYR A 35 -14.61 31.77 -32.19
CA TYR A 35 -15.26 31.87 -30.88
C TYR A 35 -14.42 32.70 -29.91
N VAL A 36 -14.45 34.02 -30.10
CA VAL A 36 -13.71 34.99 -29.29
C VAL A 36 -14.69 35.90 -28.54
N LYS A 37 -14.41 36.17 -27.26
CA LYS A 37 -15.17 37.12 -26.44
C LYS A 37 -14.22 38.06 -25.72
N ILE A 38 -14.59 39.34 -25.66
CA ILE A 38 -13.86 40.37 -24.93
C ILE A 38 -14.49 40.55 -23.55
N PHE A 39 -13.65 40.52 -22.52
CA PHE A 39 -14.01 40.75 -21.12
C PHE A 39 -13.43 42.06 -20.63
N ARG A 40 -14.23 42.85 -19.92
CA ARG A 40 -13.79 44.05 -19.20
C ARG A 40 -13.50 43.69 -17.75
N ALA A 41 -12.39 44.19 -17.20
CA ALA A 41 -11.96 43.84 -15.86
C ALA A 41 -11.09 44.95 -15.24
N HIS A 42 -10.58 44.67 -14.03
CA HIS A 42 -9.83 45.59 -13.19
C HIS A 42 -8.45 45.00 -12.89
N MET A 43 -7.38 45.69 -13.31
CA MET A 43 -6.00 45.26 -13.19
C MET A 43 -5.62 44.98 -11.74
N VAL A 44 -6.09 45.82 -10.80
CA VAL A 44 -5.80 45.64 -9.37
C VAL A 44 -6.28 44.27 -8.86
N VAL A 45 -7.49 43.85 -9.22
CA VAL A 45 -8.05 42.57 -8.77
C VAL A 45 -7.28 41.40 -9.39
N LEU A 46 -7.09 41.44 -10.71
CA LEU A 46 -6.39 40.38 -11.45
C LEU A 46 -4.94 40.20 -10.98
N ASN A 47 -4.25 41.32 -10.70
CA ASN A 47 -2.85 41.35 -10.29
C ASN A 47 -2.59 40.68 -8.93
N TYR A 48 -3.57 40.73 -8.01
CA TYR A 48 -3.40 40.11 -6.70
C TYR A 48 -4.02 38.70 -6.61
N ARG A 49 -4.92 38.35 -7.52
CA ARG A 49 -5.57 37.04 -7.52
C ARG A 49 -4.92 36.02 -8.44
N SER A 50 -4.19 36.45 -9.48
CA SER A 50 -3.47 35.57 -10.41
C SER A 50 -2.04 36.06 -10.59
N THR A 51 -1.08 35.24 -10.16
CA THR A 51 0.35 35.53 -10.38
C THR A 51 0.75 35.44 -11.86
N TYR A 52 0.01 34.66 -12.67
CA TYR A 52 0.16 34.64 -14.12
C TYR A 52 -0.21 36.00 -14.73
N LEU A 53 -1.39 36.51 -14.41
CA LEU A 53 -1.84 37.82 -14.89
C LEU A 53 -0.96 38.94 -14.33
N GLN A 54 -0.53 38.87 -13.07
CA GLN A 54 0.43 39.80 -12.50
C GLN A 54 1.71 39.93 -13.34
N ARG A 55 2.28 38.82 -13.80
CA ARG A 55 3.50 38.83 -14.64
C ARG A 55 3.24 39.51 -15.99
N ILE A 56 2.11 39.20 -16.63
CA ILE A 56 1.70 39.82 -17.89
C ILE A 56 1.50 41.33 -17.71
N LEU A 57 0.75 41.74 -16.69
CA LEU A 57 0.43 43.15 -16.42
C LEU A 57 1.66 43.96 -16.00
N SER A 58 2.59 43.37 -15.23
CA SER A 58 3.84 44.04 -14.83
C SER A 58 4.73 44.38 -16.02
N THR A 59 4.68 43.56 -17.07
CA THR A 59 5.44 43.77 -18.31
C THR A 59 4.86 44.92 -19.15
N ASN A 60 3.54 45.13 -19.07
CA ASN A 60 2.82 46.17 -19.82
C ASN A 60 2.84 47.57 -19.18
N ARG A 61 3.20 47.70 -17.89
CA ARG A 61 3.32 49.01 -17.18
C ARG A 61 4.28 50.02 -17.83
N LYS A 62 5.13 49.60 -18.78
CA LYS A 62 6.12 50.47 -19.44
C LYS A 62 5.58 51.26 -20.63
N LYS A 63 4.29 51.13 -20.98
CA LYS A 63 3.64 51.87 -22.07
C LYS A 63 2.62 52.86 -21.49
N ASN A 64 3.11 53.98 -20.95
CA ASN A 64 2.27 55.09 -20.45
C ASN A 64 1.77 55.99 -21.60
N ASP A 65 1.08 55.44 -22.60
CA ASP A 65 0.57 56.20 -23.75
C ASP A 65 -0.96 56.46 -23.70
N GLY A 66 -1.61 56.08 -22.60
CA GLY A 66 -3.07 56.23 -22.44
C GLY A 66 -3.89 55.13 -23.14
N THR A 67 -3.25 54.15 -23.76
CA THR A 67 -3.94 53.01 -24.37
C THR A 67 -4.35 52.00 -23.29
N LEU A 68 -5.62 51.60 -23.31
CA LEU A 68 -6.15 50.58 -22.40
C LEU A 68 -5.36 49.27 -22.52
N THR A 69 -5.01 48.64 -21.39
CA THR A 69 -4.23 47.39 -21.41
C THR A 69 -5.07 46.27 -22.04
N HIS A 70 -4.47 45.51 -22.96
CA HIS A 70 -5.12 44.42 -23.68
C HIS A 70 -4.35 43.11 -23.51
N VAL A 71 -5.03 42.04 -23.10
CA VAL A 71 -4.45 40.70 -22.89
C VAL A 71 -5.20 39.67 -23.73
N LYS A 72 -4.49 38.70 -24.31
CA LYS A 72 -5.09 37.59 -25.08
C LYS A 72 -4.91 36.26 -24.35
N LEU A 73 -5.98 35.47 -24.25
CA LEU A 73 -6.00 34.12 -23.66
C LEU A 73 -6.65 33.13 -24.65
N PRO A 74 -5.91 32.69 -25.68
CA PRO A 74 -6.49 31.91 -26.78
C PRO A 74 -6.83 30.46 -26.42
N ASN A 75 -6.20 29.90 -25.38
CA ASN A 75 -6.37 28.50 -24.97
C ASN A 75 -7.56 28.26 -24.04
N ILE A 76 -8.22 29.33 -23.59
CA ILE A 76 -9.33 29.26 -22.64
C ILE A 76 -10.63 29.57 -23.38
N LEU A 77 -11.67 28.77 -23.15
CA LEU A 77 -12.99 29.05 -23.71
C LEU A 77 -13.65 30.23 -22.97
N PRO A 78 -14.37 31.12 -23.68
CA PRO A 78 -15.07 32.25 -23.08
C PRO A 78 -15.96 31.89 -21.88
N GLU A 79 -16.74 30.82 -21.98
CA GLU A 79 -17.68 30.39 -20.94
C GLU A 79 -16.95 29.93 -19.68
N ILE A 80 -15.82 29.23 -19.87
CA ILE A 80 -14.96 28.76 -18.78
C ILE A 80 -14.26 29.95 -18.10
N PHE A 81 -13.76 30.90 -18.89
CA PHE A 81 -13.15 32.10 -18.35
C PHE A 81 -14.16 32.96 -17.58
N GLN A 82 -15.41 33.07 -18.03
CA GLN A 82 -16.46 33.77 -17.28
C GLN A 82 -16.63 33.21 -15.87
N ILE A 83 -16.60 31.88 -15.70
CA ILE A 83 -16.69 31.22 -14.39
C ILE A 83 -15.46 31.56 -13.54
N ILE A 84 -14.26 31.45 -14.12
CA ILE A 84 -13.00 31.75 -13.42
C ILE A 84 -12.93 33.23 -13.02
N LEU A 85 -13.33 34.13 -13.90
CA LEU A 85 -13.34 35.57 -13.65
C LEU A 85 -14.27 35.92 -12.48
N ARG A 86 -15.46 35.32 -12.43
CA ARG A 86 -16.37 35.47 -11.28
C ARG A 86 -15.77 34.91 -9.99
N TYR A 87 -15.04 33.79 -10.05
CA TYR A 87 -14.29 33.27 -8.91
C TYR A 87 -13.19 34.24 -8.45
N ILE A 88 -12.44 34.84 -9.39
CA ILE A 88 -11.37 35.79 -9.07
C ILE A 88 -11.89 36.97 -8.25
N TYR A 89 -13.07 37.51 -8.59
CA TYR A 89 -13.68 38.65 -7.90
C TYR A 89 -14.43 38.25 -6.63
N GLY A 90 -15.23 37.19 -6.72
CA GLY A 90 -16.17 36.82 -5.67
C GLY A 90 -15.62 35.80 -4.66
N GLY A 91 -14.53 35.10 -4.96
CA GLY A 91 -14.06 33.95 -4.17
C GLY A 91 -15.06 32.79 -4.13
N ARG A 92 -16.06 32.79 -5.02
CA ARG A 92 -17.14 31.79 -5.07
C ARG A 92 -17.12 31.10 -6.42
N LEU A 93 -17.13 29.77 -6.39
CA LEU A 93 -17.20 28.94 -7.58
C LEU A 93 -18.62 28.39 -7.74
N SER A 94 -19.26 28.65 -8.88
CA SER A 94 -20.56 28.07 -9.22
C SER A 94 -20.38 26.96 -10.24
N LEU A 95 -20.58 25.71 -9.80
CA LEU A 95 -20.48 24.51 -10.64
C LEU A 95 -21.85 23.88 -10.95
N LYS A 96 -22.96 24.56 -10.63
CA LYS A 96 -24.31 23.97 -10.71
C LYS A 96 -24.72 23.53 -12.12
N ASP A 97 -24.28 24.28 -13.13
CA ASP A 97 -24.63 24.05 -14.53
C ASP A 97 -23.47 23.45 -15.34
N CYS A 98 -22.38 23.06 -14.67
CA CYS A 98 -21.20 22.51 -15.31
C CYS A 98 -21.26 20.98 -15.30
N ASP A 99 -21.02 20.37 -16.46
CA ASP A 99 -20.74 18.94 -16.49
C ASP A 99 -19.30 18.64 -16.02
N THR A 100 -18.94 17.35 -15.94
CA THR A 100 -17.59 16.97 -15.47
C THR A 100 -16.49 17.36 -16.46
N LEU A 101 -16.79 17.45 -17.76
CA LEU A 101 -15.83 17.91 -18.76
C LEU A 101 -15.57 19.41 -18.60
N ASP A 102 -16.60 20.20 -18.31
CA ASP A 102 -16.46 21.61 -18.02
C ASP A 102 -15.65 21.84 -16.75
N ILE A 103 -15.85 21.03 -15.70
CA ILE A 103 -15.01 21.08 -14.50
C ILE A 103 -13.53 20.82 -14.83
N ILE A 104 -13.24 19.85 -15.70
CA ILE A 104 -11.87 19.60 -16.18
C ILE A 104 -11.31 20.81 -16.94
N LYS A 105 -12.11 21.43 -17.83
CA LYS A 105 -11.69 22.64 -18.55
C LYS A 105 -11.43 23.80 -17.58
N ILE A 106 -12.27 23.98 -16.55
CA ILE A 106 -12.05 24.97 -15.50
C ILE A 106 -10.75 24.67 -14.75
N LEU A 107 -10.48 23.41 -14.40
CA LEU A 107 -9.25 23.00 -13.74
C LEU A 107 -7.99 23.33 -14.57
N ILE A 108 -8.02 23.02 -15.87
CA ILE A 108 -6.92 23.33 -16.80
C ILE A 108 -6.70 24.84 -16.90
N ALA A 109 -7.76 25.61 -17.12
CA ALA A 109 -7.67 27.07 -17.24
C ALA A 109 -7.25 27.74 -15.91
N ALA A 110 -7.70 27.22 -14.77
CA ALA A 110 -7.27 27.69 -13.46
C ALA A 110 -5.76 27.48 -13.24
N ASN A 111 -5.22 26.35 -13.71
CA ASN A 111 -3.79 26.08 -13.65
C ASN A 111 -2.99 26.98 -14.61
N GLU A 112 -3.48 27.20 -15.84
CA GLU A 112 -2.88 28.14 -16.79
C GLU A 112 -2.78 29.55 -16.21
N LEU A 113 -3.82 29.98 -15.49
CA LEU A 113 -3.88 31.27 -14.78
C LEU A 113 -3.18 31.25 -13.40
N ASN A 114 -2.52 30.15 -13.03
CA ASN A 114 -1.81 29.93 -11.77
C ASN A 114 -2.65 30.21 -10.51
N LEU A 115 -3.91 29.76 -10.50
CA LEU A 115 -4.86 29.86 -9.39
C LEU A 115 -4.81 28.62 -8.49
N GLN A 116 -3.71 28.44 -7.74
CA GLN A 116 -3.42 27.19 -7.02
C GLN A 116 -4.49 26.78 -5.99
N GLU A 117 -5.10 27.75 -5.29
CA GLU A 117 -6.21 27.52 -4.37
C GLU A 117 -7.40 26.83 -5.07
N LEU A 118 -7.79 27.35 -6.24
CA LEU A 118 -8.87 26.80 -7.06
C LEU A 118 -8.49 25.42 -7.63
N VAL A 119 -7.25 25.25 -8.09
CA VAL A 119 -6.73 23.98 -8.61
C VAL A 119 -6.79 22.89 -7.54
N GLY A 120 -6.36 23.18 -6.30
CA GLY A 120 -6.45 22.23 -5.19
C GLY A 120 -7.90 21.86 -4.85
N TYR A 121 -8.78 22.85 -4.75
CA TYR A 121 -10.20 22.63 -4.49
C TYR A 121 -10.88 21.74 -5.56
N LEU A 122 -10.65 22.04 -6.84
CA LEU A 122 -11.27 21.33 -7.96
C LEU A 122 -10.85 19.86 -8.03
N GLN A 123 -9.58 19.55 -7.78
CA GLN A 123 -9.09 18.17 -7.75
C GLN A 123 -9.81 17.36 -6.66
N ILE A 124 -9.89 17.89 -5.44
CA ILE A 124 -10.57 17.23 -4.32
C ILE A 124 -12.07 17.10 -4.59
N TYR A 125 -12.69 18.14 -5.16
CA TYR A 125 -14.11 18.13 -5.53
C TYR A 125 -14.40 17.00 -6.52
N MET A 126 -13.61 16.88 -7.59
CA MET A 126 -13.76 15.84 -8.60
C MET A 126 -13.62 14.43 -7.99
N ILE A 127 -12.62 14.22 -7.13
CA ILE A 127 -12.41 12.93 -6.45
C ILE A 127 -13.60 12.55 -5.57
N LYS A 128 -14.16 13.51 -4.84
CA LYS A 128 -15.28 13.26 -3.91
C LYS A 128 -16.63 13.12 -4.60
N LYS A 129 -16.89 13.90 -5.66
CA LYS A 129 -18.23 14.01 -6.26
C LYS A 129 -18.38 13.29 -7.60
N ASN A 130 -17.29 13.13 -8.36
CA ASN A 130 -17.34 12.61 -9.73
C ASN A 130 -16.59 11.27 -9.90
N LYS A 131 -16.31 10.54 -8.81
CA LYS A 131 -15.56 9.27 -8.80
C LYS A 131 -15.99 8.29 -9.90
N ASN A 132 -17.27 7.94 -9.96
CA ASN A 132 -17.78 6.96 -10.94
C ASN A 132 -17.56 7.43 -12.39
N TRP A 133 -17.76 8.73 -12.66
CA TRP A 133 -17.53 9.30 -13.99
C TRP A 133 -16.04 9.24 -14.36
N MET A 134 -15.15 9.53 -13.40
CA MET A 134 -13.71 9.46 -13.61
C MET A 134 -13.25 8.03 -13.92
N GLU A 135 -13.80 7.02 -13.24
CA GLU A 135 -13.47 5.61 -13.51
C GLU A 135 -13.92 5.19 -14.92
N GLN A 136 -15.10 5.63 -15.37
CA GLN A 136 -15.58 5.39 -16.73
C GLN A 136 -14.77 6.12 -17.82
N ASN A 137 -14.24 7.30 -17.48
CA ASN A 137 -13.48 8.17 -18.38
C ASN A 137 -11.99 8.23 -18.00
N PHE A 138 -11.47 7.15 -17.43
CA PHE A 138 -10.16 7.13 -16.79
C PHE A 138 -9.02 7.61 -17.70
N ASN A 139 -9.05 7.22 -18.98
CA ASN A 139 -8.01 7.61 -19.95
C ASN A 139 -7.92 9.13 -20.13
N LEU A 140 -9.06 9.82 -20.15
CA LEU A 140 -9.12 11.28 -20.28
C LEU A 140 -8.55 11.95 -19.03
N VAL A 141 -8.96 11.47 -17.86
CA VAL A 141 -8.48 11.98 -16.56
C VAL A 141 -6.97 11.75 -16.45
N TYR A 142 -6.50 10.52 -16.70
CA TYR A 142 -5.08 10.17 -16.69
C TYR A 142 -4.28 11.07 -17.62
N LYS A 143 -4.71 11.22 -18.88
CA LYS A 143 -4.02 12.10 -19.84
C LYS A 143 -3.93 13.54 -19.32
N THR A 144 -5.05 14.10 -18.85
CA THR A 144 -5.10 15.46 -18.31
C THR A 144 -4.15 15.65 -17.12
N CYS A 145 -4.09 14.66 -16.23
CA CYS A 145 -3.29 14.71 -15.01
C CYS A 145 -1.80 14.55 -15.26
N PHE A 146 -1.40 13.72 -16.22
CA PHE A 146 0.02 13.42 -16.47
C PHE A 146 0.64 14.28 -17.58
N GLU A 147 -0.16 15.00 -18.36
CA GLU A 147 0.32 16.10 -19.21
C GLU A 147 0.70 17.34 -18.39
N ASN A 148 0.17 17.46 -17.16
CA ASN A 148 0.40 18.61 -16.30
C ASN A 148 0.87 18.22 -14.89
N ASN A 149 2.11 18.57 -14.54
CA ASN A 149 2.70 18.20 -13.26
C ASN A 149 2.04 18.85 -12.03
N SER A 150 1.13 19.82 -12.21
CA SER A 150 0.46 20.51 -11.10
C SER A 150 -0.72 19.74 -10.48
N PHE A 151 -1.22 18.68 -11.12
CA PHE A 151 -2.42 17.96 -10.67
C PHE A 151 -2.13 16.79 -9.73
N LEU A 152 -1.40 17.05 -8.64
CA LEU A 152 -0.87 16.03 -7.73
C LEU A 152 -1.94 15.13 -7.07
N GLU A 153 -3.09 15.70 -6.67
CA GLU A 153 -4.14 14.92 -5.99
C GLU A 153 -4.84 13.97 -6.97
N LEU A 154 -5.11 14.44 -8.19
CA LEU A 154 -5.66 13.56 -9.23
C LEU A 154 -4.63 12.53 -9.73
N GLN A 155 -3.33 12.88 -9.80
CA GLN A 155 -2.28 11.91 -10.11
C GLN A 155 -2.19 10.81 -9.04
N LYS A 156 -2.24 11.16 -7.76
CA LYS A 156 -2.31 10.19 -6.65
C LYS A 156 -3.54 9.28 -6.79
N TYR A 157 -4.71 9.85 -7.07
CA TYR A 157 -5.92 9.07 -7.32
C TYR A 157 -5.74 8.11 -8.51
N CYS A 158 -5.20 8.58 -9.64
CA CYS A 158 -4.98 7.76 -10.82
C CYS A 158 -4.00 6.61 -10.55
N ASN A 159 -2.87 6.90 -9.90
CA ASN A 159 -1.89 5.88 -9.52
C ASN A 159 -2.50 4.84 -8.57
N ASN A 160 -3.28 5.28 -7.58
CA ASN A 160 -3.99 4.36 -6.68
C ASN A 160 -5.00 3.49 -7.43
N PHE A 161 -5.72 4.04 -8.40
CA PHE A 161 -6.68 3.29 -9.21
C PHE A 161 -5.99 2.26 -10.10
N ILE A 162 -4.88 2.65 -10.76
CA ILE A 162 -4.04 1.74 -11.53
C ILE A 162 -3.54 0.63 -10.62
N SER A 163 -2.96 0.96 -9.46
CA SER A 163 -2.39 0.00 -8.52
C SER A 163 -3.43 -0.99 -7.99
N LYS A 164 -4.62 -0.54 -7.59
CA LYS A 164 -5.61 -1.38 -6.89
C LYS A 164 -6.56 -2.12 -7.82
N GLU A 165 -6.94 -1.53 -8.95
CA GLU A 165 -7.99 -2.09 -9.83
C GLU A 165 -7.60 -2.04 -11.34
N PRO A 166 -6.42 -2.53 -11.72
CA PRO A 166 -5.94 -2.46 -13.12
C PRO A 166 -6.88 -3.19 -14.11
N ASP A 167 -7.56 -4.25 -13.68
CA ASP A 167 -8.47 -5.03 -14.51
C ASP A 167 -9.68 -4.23 -15.00
N LYS A 168 -10.18 -3.29 -14.16
CA LYS A 168 -11.31 -2.43 -14.53
C LYS A 168 -10.93 -1.48 -15.66
N ILE A 169 -9.68 -1.02 -15.68
CA ILE A 169 -9.16 -0.13 -16.73
C ILE A 169 -9.08 -0.90 -18.06
N LEU A 170 -8.54 -2.12 -18.05
CA LEU A 170 -8.46 -2.96 -19.26
C LEU A 170 -9.83 -3.33 -19.82
N LYS A 171 -10.79 -3.62 -18.94
CA LYS A 171 -12.18 -3.97 -19.31
C LYS A 171 -13.04 -2.75 -19.68
N SER A 172 -12.49 -1.54 -19.62
CA SER A 172 -13.23 -0.32 -19.94
C SER A 172 -13.58 -0.24 -21.43
N ILE A 173 -14.70 0.44 -21.73
CA ILE A 173 -15.19 0.67 -23.09
C ILE A 173 -14.15 1.45 -23.93
N ASN A 174 -13.37 2.30 -23.26
CA ASN A 174 -12.37 3.18 -23.87
C ASN A 174 -10.98 2.54 -23.98
N PHE A 175 -10.83 1.22 -23.82
CA PHE A 175 -9.53 0.52 -23.85
C PHE A 175 -8.61 0.94 -25.01
N SER A 176 -9.15 1.09 -26.22
CA SER A 176 -8.39 1.46 -27.42
C SER A 176 -7.70 2.84 -27.34
N SER A 177 -8.19 3.74 -26.49
CA SER A 177 -7.62 5.08 -26.31
C SER A 177 -6.56 5.16 -25.21
N ILE A 178 -6.26 4.05 -24.53
CA ILE A 178 -5.23 4.01 -23.48
C ILE A 178 -3.87 4.47 -24.04
N PRO A 179 -3.18 5.42 -23.37
CA PRO A 179 -1.81 5.79 -23.71
C PRO A 179 -0.82 4.63 -23.49
N GLU A 180 0.23 4.54 -24.31
CA GLU A 180 1.24 3.48 -24.24
C GLU A 180 1.85 3.33 -22.83
N LYS A 181 2.29 4.45 -22.22
CA LYS A 181 2.83 4.47 -20.85
C LYS A 181 1.85 3.93 -19.81
N LEU A 182 0.57 4.24 -19.96
CA LEU A 182 -0.47 3.74 -19.06
C LEU A 182 -0.63 2.22 -19.23
N LEU A 183 -0.69 1.73 -20.46
CA LEU A 183 -0.81 0.28 -20.71
C LEU A 183 0.39 -0.49 -20.16
N ILE A 184 1.62 0.03 -20.30
CA ILE A 184 2.82 -0.55 -19.69
C ILE A 184 2.66 -0.62 -18.17
N SER A 185 2.26 0.47 -17.51
CA SER A 185 2.08 0.51 -16.06
C SER A 185 1.02 -0.49 -15.56
N ILE A 186 -0.02 -0.74 -16.38
CA ILE A 186 -1.07 -1.71 -16.08
C ILE A 186 -0.54 -3.15 -16.23
N ILE A 187 0.20 -3.45 -17.29
CA ILE A 187 0.75 -4.80 -17.55
C ILE A 187 1.82 -5.18 -16.51
N GLN A 188 2.62 -4.21 -16.06
CA GLN A 188 3.61 -4.40 -15.02
C GLN A 188 2.99 -4.54 -13.61
N ASN A 189 1.70 -4.23 -13.47
CA ASN A 189 1.06 -4.21 -12.17
C ASN A 189 0.85 -5.64 -11.64
N ILE A 190 1.42 -5.89 -10.46
CA ILE A 190 1.35 -7.18 -9.77
C ILE A 190 -0.08 -7.54 -9.33
N ASN A 191 -0.95 -6.54 -9.11
CA ASN A 191 -2.35 -6.75 -8.73
C ASN A 191 -3.27 -7.08 -9.91
N LEU A 192 -2.75 -7.17 -11.14
CA LEU A 192 -3.53 -7.54 -12.31
C LEU A 192 -4.03 -8.99 -12.21
N GLN A 193 -5.32 -9.18 -11.94
CA GLN A 193 -5.96 -10.48 -11.76
C GLN A 193 -6.32 -11.11 -13.11
N MET A 194 -5.31 -11.33 -13.96
CA MET A 194 -5.47 -11.84 -15.32
C MET A 194 -4.40 -12.85 -15.69
N SER A 195 -4.76 -13.86 -16.47
CA SER A 195 -3.75 -14.79 -16.99
C SER A 195 -2.91 -14.11 -18.08
N GLU A 196 -1.67 -14.53 -18.22
CA GLU A 196 -0.72 -13.99 -19.21
C GLU A 196 -1.27 -14.03 -20.63
N ILE A 197 -2.08 -15.05 -20.96
CA ILE A 197 -2.73 -15.12 -22.26
C ILE A 197 -3.75 -14.00 -22.47
N GLN A 198 -4.49 -13.62 -21.43
CA GLN A 198 -5.45 -12.53 -21.54
C GLN A 198 -4.73 -11.18 -21.65
N VAL A 199 -3.60 -11.01 -20.95
CA VAL A 199 -2.72 -9.84 -21.11
C VAL A 199 -2.25 -9.72 -22.55
N TRP A 200 -1.74 -10.80 -23.13
CA TRP A 200 -1.37 -10.85 -24.55
C TRP A 200 -2.52 -10.45 -25.48
N LYS A 201 -3.73 -10.97 -25.25
CA LYS A 201 -4.92 -10.61 -26.03
C LYS A 201 -5.22 -9.12 -25.98
N TYR A 202 -5.10 -8.49 -24.80
CA TYR A 202 -5.28 -7.05 -24.68
C TYR A 202 -4.18 -6.26 -25.40
N VAL A 203 -2.92 -6.67 -25.29
CA VAL A 203 -1.79 -6.05 -25.98
C VAL A 203 -2.00 -6.09 -27.50
N ILE A 204 -2.39 -7.24 -28.05
CA ILE A 204 -2.73 -7.38 -29.46
C ILE A 204 -3.91 -6.50 -29.83
N LYS A 205 -5.01 -6.56 -29.07
CA LYS A 205 -6.20 -5.72 -29.30
C LYS A 205 -5.86 -4.23 -29.33
N TRP A 206 -4.97 -3.78 -28.43
CA TRP A 206 -4.50 -2.40 -28.39
C TRP A 206 -3.67 -2.06 -29.63
N GLY A 207 -2.73 -2.93 -30.01
CA GLY A 207 -1.89 -2.75 -31.20
C GLY A 207 -2.70 -2.66 -32.49
N LEU A 208 -3.73 -3.51 -32.64
CA LEU A 208 -4.66 -3.47 -33.76
C LEU A 208 -5.50 -2.18 -33.75
N ALA A 209 -5.97 -1.74 -32.58
CA ALA A 209 -6.75 -0.51 -32.47
C ALA A 209 -5.95 0.77 -32.80
N LYS A 210 -4.62 0.75 -32.65
CA LYS A 210 -3.73 1.84 -33.11
C LYS A 210 -3.50 1.84 -34.63
N ASN A 211 -3.84 0.75 -35.30
CA ASN A 211 -3.60 0.53 -36.72
C ASN A 211 -4.90 0.02 -37.40
N PRO A 212 -5.93 0.88 -37.54
CA PRO A 212 -7.27 0.46 -37.98
C PRO A 212 -7.34 -0.02 -39.44
N GLU A 213 -6.28 0.17 -40.24
CA GLU A 213 -6.19 -0.28 -41.62
C GLU A 213 -5.86 -1.78 -41.75
N PHE A 214 -5.55 -2.46 -40.64
CA PHE A 214 -5.20 -3.88 -40.68
C PHE A 214 -6.40 -4.79 -41.04
N PRO A 215 -6.12 -5.90 -41.75
CA PRO A 215 -7.12 -6.94 -41.95
C PRO A 215 -7.64 -7.54 -40.63
N SER A 216 -8.85 -8.09 -40.63
CA SER A 216 -9.41 -8.73 -39.42
C SER A 216 -8.75 -10.07 -39.08
N ASP A 217 -8.17 -10.77 -40.07
CA ASP A 217 -7.52 -12.08 -39.89
C ASP A 217 -5.98 -11.95 -39.96
N PRO A 218 -5.24 -12.32 -38.90
CA PRO A 218 -3.77 -12.36 -38.90
C PRO A 218 -3.15 -13.16 -40.05
N ALA A 219 -3.84 -14.17 -40.59
CA ALA A 219 -3.35 -14.96 -41.72
C ALA A 219 -3.22 -14.14 -43.02
N SER A 220 -3.98 -13.04 -43.13
CA SER A 220 -3.98 -12.16 -44.30
C SER A 220 -2.97 -11.00 -44.21
N PHE A 221 -2.21 -10.90 -43.11
CA PHE A 221 -1.26 -9.82 -42.89
C PHE A 221 -0.08 -9.89 -43.87
N SER A 222 0.22 -8.76 -44.51
CA SER A 222 1.43 -8.57 -45.29
C SER A 222 2.67 -8.47 -44.39
N LYS A 223 3.86 -8.49 -45.00
CA LYS A 223 5.12 -8.35 -44.25
C LYS A 223 5.23 -6.97 -43.59
N GLU A 224 4.79 -5.92 -44.28
CA GLU A 224 4.74 -4.56 -43.78
C GLU A 224 3.77 -4.43 -42.60
N ASP A 225 2.60 -5.07 -42.64
CA ASP A 225 1.63 -5.05 -41.53
C ASP A 225 2.24 -5.61 -40.24
N PHE A 226 2.94 -6.74 -40.35
CA PHE A 226 3.66 -7.32 -39.22
C PHE A 226 4.79 -6.42 -38.70
N ASN A 227 5.48 -5.66 -39.57
CA ASN A 227 6.52 -4.73 -39.15
C ASN A 227 5.93 -3.54 -38.38
N VAL A 228 4.81 -2.99 -38.84
CA VAL A 228 4.10 -1.89 -38.14
C VAL A 228 3.59 -2.36 -36.78
N LEU A 229 2.94 -3.53 -36.73
CA LEU A 229 2.46 -4.11 -35.47
C LEU A 229 3.62 -4.42 -34.52
N LYS A 230 4.74 -4.95 -35.04
CA LYS A 230 5.96 -5.21 -34.26
C LYS A 230 6.48 -3.94 -33.61
N ASN A 231 6.63 -2.86 -34.35
CA ASN A 231 7.14 -1.59 -33.81
C ASN A 231 6.18 -1.02 -32.76
N THR A 232 4.86 -1.16 -32.99
CA THR A 232 3.82 -0.74 -32.04
C THR A 232 3.89 -1.53 -30.72
N LEU A 233 4.17 -2.83 -30.78
CA LEU A 233 4.11 -3.72 -29.63
C LEU A 233 5.44 -3.96 -28.91
N GLN A 234 6.56 -3.52 -29.50
CA GLN A 234 7.91 -3.86 -29.05
C GLN A 234 8.15 -3.58 -27.57
N GLN A 235 7.62 -2.47 -27.03
CA GLN A 235 7.83 -2.11 -25.63
C GLN A 235 7.05 -2.97 -24.64
N PHE A 236 5.98 -3.66 -25.06
CA PHE A 236 5.19 -4.50 -24.17
C PHE A 236 5.74 -5.93 -24.06
N ILE A 237 6.38 -6.43 -25.12
CA ILE A 237 6.87 -7.81 -25.21
C ILE A 237 7.71 -8.23 -23.99
N PRO A 238 8.65 -7.41 -23.46
CA PRO A 238 9.47 -7.80 -22.30
C PRO A 238 8.67 -8.01 -21.01
N PHE A 239 7.45 -7.47 -20.90
CA PHE A 239 6.62 -7.55 -19.70
C PHE A 239 5.65 -8.72 -19.71
N ILE A 240 5.58 -9.48 -20.81
CA ILE A 240 4.66 -10.61 -20.97
C ILE A 240 5.41 -11.90 -20.67
N LYS A 241 4.93 -12.68 -19.70
CA LYS A 241 5.58 -13.93 -19.28
C LYS A 241 5.11 -15.08 -20.16
N PHE A 242 5.54 -15.09 -21.43
CA PHE A 242 5.21 -16.14 -22.40
C PHE A 242 5.52 -17.57 -21.91
N ASN A 243 6.47 -17.70 -20.99
CA ASN A 243 6.82 -18.96 -20.36
C ASN A 243 5.70 -19.59 -19.50
N ASN A 244 4.70 -18.82 -19.11
CA ASN A 244 3.58 -19.28 -18.27
C ASN A 244 2.38 -19.79 -19.09
N LEU A 245 2.46 -19.69 -20.43
CA LEU A 245 1.43 -20.16 -21.34
C LEU A 245 1.42 -21.69 -21.44
N THR A 246 0.26 -22.26 -21.79
CA THR A 246 0.15 -23.66 -22.21
C THR A 246 0.53 -23.83 -23.68
N SER A 247 0.86 -25.05 -24.10
CA SER A 247 1.14 -25.36 -25.52
C SER A 247 -0.05 -25.02 -26.43
N LYS A 248 -1.28 -25.21 -25.93
CA LYS A 248 -2.50 -24.84 -26.66
C LYS A 248 -2.62 -23.32 -26.82
N GLU A 249 -2.48 -22.56 -25.74
CA GLU A 249 -2.51 -21.08 -25.80
C GLU A 249 -1.39 -20.53 -26.69
N PHE A 250 -0.19 -21.13 -26.63
CA PHE A 250 0.91 -20.77 -27.53
C PHE A 250 0.55 -21.01 -29.01
N SER A 251 0.02 -22.19 -29.33
CA SER A 251 -0.39 -22.56 -30.69
C SER A 251 -1.50 -21.66 -31.23
N ASP A 252 -2.55 -21.45 -30.44
CA ASP A 252 -3.77 -20.78 -30.92
C ASP A 252 -3.61 -19.26 -30.97
N GLU A 253 -2.84 -18.66 -30.05
CA GLU A 253 -2.88 -17.20 -29.82
C GLU A 253 -1.53 -16.50 -30.01
N ILE A 254 -0.40 -17.21 -29.88
CA ILE A 254 0.94 -16.62 -30.08
C ILE A 254 1.44 -16.89 -31.51
N LEU A 255 1.27 -18.12 -31.99
CA LEU A 255 1.79 -18.56 -33.29
C LEU A 255 1.27 -17.74 -34.50
N PRO A 256 -0.01 -17.27 -34.54
CA PRO A 256 -0.49 -16.38 -35.60
C PRO A 256 0.32 -15.08 -35.70
N TYR A 257 0.84 -14.59 -34.57
CA TYR A 257 1.59 -13.33 -34.47
C TYR A 257 3.10 -13.53 -34.33
N LYS A 258 3.64 -14.72 -34.66
CA LYS A 258 5.06 -15.06 -34.49
C LYS A 258 6.06 -14.05 -35.07
N LYS A 259 5.68 -13.32 -36.14
CA LYS A 259 6.54 -12.32 -36.80
C LYS A 259 6.69 -11.03 -35.99
N VAL A 260 5.81 -10.78 -35.01
CA VAL A 260 5.86 -9.65 -34.08
C VAL A 260 6.96 -9.87 -33.02
N LEU A 261 7.19 -11.11 -32.62
CA LEU A 261 8.15 -11.45 -31.57
C LEU A 261 9.61 -11.31 -32.05
N PRO A 262 10.56 -10.96 -31.16
CA PRO A 262 11.98 -11.10 -31.41
C PRO A 262 12.33 -12.53 -31.84
N LYS A 263 13.25 -12.69 -32.80
CA LYS A 263 13.57 -13.99 -33.40
C LYS A 263 14.13 -14.98 -32.38
N GLU A 264 14.96 -14.48 -31.47
CA GLU A 264 15.60 -15.22 -30.39
C GLU A 264 14.54 -15.74 -29.42
N LEU A 265 13.68 -14.84 -28.93
CA LEU A 265 12.57 -15.18 -28.04
C LEU A 265 11.63 -16.23 -28.68
N TYR A 266 11.24 -16.04 -29.94
CA TYR A 266 10.39 -17.01 -30.62
C TYR A 266 11.03 -18.39 -30.73
N LYS A 267 12.33 -18.48 -31.02
CA LYS A 267 13.04 -19.77 -31.08
C LYS A 267 13.07 -20.47 -29.72
N GLU A 268 13.26 -19.73 -28.63
CA GLU A 268 13.24 -20.27 -27.27
C GLU A 268 11.87 -20.81 -26.90
N LEU A 269 10.82 -20.02 -27.13
CA LEU A 269 9.43 -20.44 -26.88
C LEU A 269 9.07 -21.67 -27.73
N LEU A 270 9.47 -21.67 -29.00
CA LEU A 270 9.22 -22.79 -29.90
C LEU A 270 9.91 -24.07 -29.43
N LYS A 271 11.17 -24.00 -28.97
CA LYS A 271 11.85 -25.16 -28.36
C LYS A 271 11.10 -25.64 -27.12
N LYS A 272 10.71 -24.74 -26.22
CA LYS A 272 9.99 -25.09 -24.99
C LYS A 272 8.66 -25.80 -25.28
N PHE A 273 7.84 -25.25 -26.17
CA PHE A 273 6.49 -25.74 -26.41
C PHE A 273 6.43 -26.93 -27.39
N LEU A 274 7.43 -27.10 -28.27
CA LEU A 274 7.51 -28.25 -29.19
C LEU A 274 8.30 -29.44 -28.61
N ASN A 275 9.21 -29.25 -27.65
CA ASN A 275 9.94 -30.35 -27.02
C ASN A 275 9.14 -31.07 -25.92
N LEU A 276 7.87 -30.73 -25.74
CA LEU A 276 6.93 -31.49 -24.91
C LEU A 276 6.51 -32.74 -25.69
N HIS A 277 7.32 -33.80 -25.56
CA HIS A 277 7.02 -35.14 -26.07
C HIS A 277 5.65 -35.62 -25.55
N PRO A 278 4.88 -36.41 -26.33
CA PRO A 278 3.55 -36.92 -25.92
C PRO A 278 3.53 -37.71 -24.60
N ASP A 279 4.69 -38.13 -24.09
CA ASP A 279 4.83 -38.94 -22.88
C ASP A 279 5.25 -38.14 -21.62
N SER A 280 5.44 -36.82 -21.70
CA SER A 280 5.64 -36.00 -20.48
C SER A 280 4.28 -35.65 -19.85
N LYS A 281 3.71 -36.59 -19.10
CA LYS A 281 2.76 -36.25 -18.03
C LYS A 281 3.53 -35.53 -16.92
N LEU A 282 3.81 -34.25 -17.09
CA LEU A 282 4.16 -33.38 -15.98
C LEU A 282 3.48 -32.02 -16.16
N THR A 283 2.75 -31.61 -15.11
CA THR A 283 2.26 -30.24 -14.82
C THR A 283 0.88 -29.77 -15.32
N ASP A 284 -0.13 -30.63 -15.37
CA ASP A 284 -1.54 -30.16 -15.24
C ASP A 284 -1.99 -30.05 -13.76
N ASN A 285 -1.25 -30.64 -12.80
CA ASN A 285 -1.65 -30.69 -11.39
C ASN A 285 -0.98 -29.64 -10.46
N LEU A 286 -0.09 -28.77 -10.96
CA LEU A 286 0.56 -27.72 -10.14
C LEU A 286 -0.13 -26.35 -10.22
N LYS A 287 -1.18 -26.21 -11.04
CA LYS A 287 -1.90 -24.93 -11.23
C LYS A 287 -2.99 -24.64 -10.19
N ASN A 288 -3.22 -25.50 -9.21
CA ASN A 288 -4.26 -25.29 -8.19
C ASN A 288 -3.78 -25.78 -6.82
N ILE A 289 -3.14 -24.89 -6.04
CA ILE A 289 -3.04 -25.12 -4.59
C ILE A 289 -4.40 -24.78 -3.97
N ASP A 290 -4.96 -25.68 -3.17
CA ASP A 290 -6.18 -25.41 -2.41
C ASP A 290 -5.85 -24.50 -1.22
N SER A 291 -5.58 -23.22 -1.49
CA SER A 291 -5.33 -22.20 -0.48
C SER A 291 -6.12 -20.94 -0.78
N LYS A 292 -6.71 -20.34 0.25
CA LYS A 292 -7.29 -18.98 0.17
C LYS A 292 -6.28 -17.89 0.49
N ILE A 293 -5.14 -18.26 1.08
CA ILE A 293 -4.17 -17.31 1.65
C ILE A 293 -2.92 -17.20 0.76
N ILE A 294 -2.50 -18.27 0.09
CA ILE A 294 -1.20 -18.35 -0.58
C ILE A 294 -1.34 -18.68 -2.07
N THR A 295 -0.47 -18.09 -2.87
CA THR A 295 -0.39 -18.31 -4.33
C THR A 295 0.72 -19.29 -4.69
N PHE A 296 0.75 -19.76 -5.94
CA PHE A 296 1.81 -20.61 -6.46
C PHE A 296 3.22 -20.02 -6.29
N GLN A 297 3.38 -18.70 -6.40
CA GLN A 297 4.68 -18.03 -6.20
C GLN A 297 5.20 -18.19 -4.76
N HIS A 298 4.30 -18.15 -3.77
CA HIS A 298 4.67 -18.42 -2.39
C HIS A 298 5.14 -19.87 -2.21
N VAL A 299 4.45 -20.81 -2.84
CA VAL A 299 4.78 -22.25 -2.79
C VAL A 299 6.17 -22.50 -3.36
N GLU A 300 6.50 -21.89 -4.49
CA GLU A 300 7.82 -21.99 -5.12
C GLU A 300 8.91 -21.44 -4.19
N LEU A 301 8.70 -20.25 -3.62
CA LEU A 301 9.66 -19.64 -2.69
C LEU A 301 9.89 -20.49 -1.43
N ILE A 302 8.81 -21.01 -0.83
CA ILE A 302 8.89 -21.87 0.36
C ILE A 302 9.62 -23.17 0.04
N SER A 303 9.34 -23.76 -1.13
CA SER A 303 10.04 -24.98 -1.58
C SER A 303 11.56 -24.78 -1.64
N ARG A 304 12.01 -23.59 -2.10
CA ARG A 304 13.44 -23.24 -2.09
C ARG A 304 14.01 -23.13 -0.68
N TRP A 305 13.24 -22.60 0.27
CA TRP A 305 13.69 -22.49 1.66
C TRP A 305 13.78 -23.82 2.39
N ILE A 306 12.91 -24.78 2.04
CA ILE A 306 12.95 -26.16 2.53
C ILE A 306 14.22 -26.86 2.01
N ASP A 307 14.52 -26.75 0.71
CA ASP A 307 15.72 -27.32 0.11
C ASP A 307 17.02 -26.53 0.42
N LYS A 308 16.93 -25.40 1.15
CA LYS A 308 18.05 -24.49 1.48
C LYS A 308 18.82 -24.00 0.25
N LEU A 309 18.12 -23.75 -0.87
CA LEU A 309 18.71 -23.31 -2.14
C LEU A 309 18.98 -21.80 -2.19
N ASN A 310 20.07 -21.39 -2.83
CA ASN A 310 20.37 -19.98 -3.11
C ASN A 310 19.59 -19.50 -4.33
N SER A 311 19.44 -18.19 -4.54
CA SER A 311 18.61 -17.60 -5.61
C SER A 311 18.93 -18.05 -7.04
N THR A 312 20.14 -18.57 -7.30
CA THR A 312 20.61 -19.03 -8.62
C THR A 312 20.43 -20.53 -8.88
N ASP A 313 20.04 -21.32 -7.88
CA ASP A 313 19.99 -22.78 -8.00
C ASP A 313 18.66 -23.25 -8.62
N GLU A 314 18.71 -24.22 -9.51
CA GLU A 314 17.53 -24.84 -10.13
C GLU A 314 16.78 -25.71 -9.11
N LEU A 315 15.45 -25.56 -9.05
CA LEU A 315 14.60 -26.37 -8.19
C LEU A 315 14.45 -27.77 -8.81
N THR A 316 15.17 -28.75 -8.27
CA THR A 316 15.14 -30.14 -8.76
C THR A 316 14.03 -30.97 -8.13
N SER A 317 13.53 -30.55 -6.96
CA SER A 317 12.48 -31.24 -6.20
C SER A 317 11.09 -30.73 -6.57
N THR A 318 10.14 -31.63 -6.82
CA THR A 318 8.71 -31.28 -6.86
C THR A 318 8.07 -31.56 -5.51
N TYR A 319 7.47 -30.55 -4.90
CA TYR A 319 6.73 -30.70 -3.65
C TYR A 319 5.21 -30.68 -3.90
N GLU A 320 4.49 -31.53 -3.19
CA GLU A 320 3.03 -31.50 -3.11
C GLU A 320 2.59 -30.95 -1.76
N PHE A 321 1.78 -29.89 -1.82
CA PHE A 321 1.20 -29.21 -0.66
C PHE A 321 -0.25 -29.65 -0.52
N LYS A 322 -0.51 -30.58 0.39
CA LYS A 322 -1.84 -31.11 0.65
C LYS A 322 -2.46 -30.35 1.82
N LEU A 323 -3.53 -29.58 1.58
CA LEU A 323 -4.28 -28.91 2.65
C LEU A 323 -4.89 -29.98 3.58
N ILE A 324 -4.55 -29.93 4.87
CA ILE A 324 -5.12 -30.85 5.88
C ILE A 324 -6.06 -30.15 6.85
N LEU A 325 -5.83 -28.88 7.18
CA LEU A 325 -6.67 -28.10 8.08
C LEU A 325 -6.92 -26.70 7.51
N ARG A 326 -8.17 -26.22 7.59
CA ARG A 326 -8.55 -24.83 7.31
C ARG A 326 -9.51 -24.33 8.39
N GLY A 327 -9.17 -23.23 9.07
CA GLY A 327 -9.94 -22.66 10.16
C GLY A 327 -11.41 -22.41 9.82
N SER A 328 -11.69 -21.78 8.67
CA SER A 328 -13.07 -21.55 8.21
C SER A 328 -13.85 -22.82 7.82
N ARG A 329 -13.17 -23.95 7.59
CA ARG A 329 -13.79 -25.23 7.22
C ARG A 329 -13.97 -26.14 8.42
N ASP A 330 -12.92 -26.27 9.24
CA ASP A 330 -12.79 -27.30 10.27
C ASP A 330 -12.95 -26.75 11.68
N GLY A 331 -12.71 -25.44 11.88
CA GLY A 331 -12.70 -24.77 13.18
C GLY A 331 -11.29 -24.34 13.61
N PHE A 332 -11.23 -23.37 14.54
CA PHE A 332 -9.97 -22.81 15.04
C PHE A 332 -9.49 -23.42 16.36
N THR A 333 -10.27 -24.32 16.97
CA THR A 333 -9.96 -24.83 18.33
C THR A 333 -8.71 -25.72 18.35
N PRO A 334 -7.92 -25.68 19.44
CA PRO A 334 -6.81 -26.62 19.66
C PRO A 334 -7.21 -28.08 19.53
N ASP A 335 -8.39 -28.46 20.05
CA ASP A 335 -8.92 -29.82 19.94
C ASP A 335 -9.01 -30.29 18.47
N LYS A 336 -9.47 -29.41 17.58
CA LYS A 336 -9.59 -29.73 16.15
C LYS A 336 -8.23 -29.84 15.48
N PHE A 337 -7.28 -28.98 15.88
CA PHE A 337 -5.92 -29.05 15.42
C PHE A 337 -5.29 -30.40 15.77
N HIS A 338 -5.37 -30.84 17.03
CA HIS A 338 -4.80 -32.12 17.45
C HIS A 338 -5.50 -33.32 16.81
N GLU A 339 -6.82 -33.27 16.60
CA GLU A 339 -7.56 -34.33 15.89
C GLU A 339 -7.02 -34.56 14.46
N ILE A 340 -6.59 -33.49 13.77
CA ILE A 340 -6.20 -33.55 12.35
C ILE A 340 -4.68 -33.62 12.15
N CYS A 341 -3.92 -32.87 12.95
CA CYS A 341 -2.50 -32.57 12.70
C CYS A 341 -1.54 -33.40 13.56
N ASP A 342 -1.99 -34.04 14.64
CA ASP A 342 -1.10 -34.89 15.44
C ASP A 342 -0.52 -36.02 14.59
N ASN A 343 0.76 -36.32 14.80
CA ASN A 343 1.56 -37.26 14.02
C ASN A 343 1.79 -36.86 12.55
N GLN A 344 1.38 -35.65 12.13
CA GLN A 344 1.74 -35.12 10.82
C GLN A 344 3.08 -34.38 10.91
N SER A 345 4.05 -34.80 10.10
CA SER A 345 5.34 -34.13 9.92
C SER A 345 5.40 -33.35 8.61
N CYS A 346 6.47 -32.56 8.43
CA CYS A 346 6.68 -31.72 7.24
C CYS A 346 5.46 -30.84 6.95
N THR A 347 5.04 -30.09 7.96
CA THR A 347 3.83 -29.27 7.89
C THR A 347 4.15 -27.80 7.72
N LEU A 348 3.28 -27.09 7.00
CA LEU A 348 3.37 -25.65 6.80
C LEU A 348 2.10 -24.98 7.32
N THR A 349 2.27 -24.18 8.35
CA THR A 349 1.26 -23.32 8.96
C THR A 349 1.21 -21.98 8.25
N ILE A 350 0.01 -21.55 7.84
CA ILE A 350 -0.26 -20.27 7.20
C ILE A 350 -1.38 -19.54 7.96
N ILE A 351 -1.11 -18.33 8.43
CA ILE A 351 -2.03 -17.54 9.25
C ILE A 351 -2.25 -16.20 8.59
N LYS A 352 -3.50 -15.85 8.30
CA LYS A 352 -3.91 -14.51 7.89
C LYS A 352 -4.37 -13.73 9.12
N VAL A 353 -3.70 -12.63 9.40
CA VAL A 353 -4.06 -11.76 10.54
C VAL A 353 -5.23 -10.85 10.18
N LYS A 354 -6.16 -10.69 11.12
CA LYS A 354 -7.32 -9.81 10.99
C LYS A 354 -6.90 -8.33 10.99
N GLY A 355 -7.53 -7.52 10.15
CA GLY A 355 -7.33 -6.07 10.08
C GLY A 355 -6.22 -5.62 9.11
N ASN A 356 -5.04 -6.24 9.15
CA ASN A 356 -3.86 -5.66 8.50
C ASN A 356 -3.28 -6.45 7.30
N ASN A 357 -3.99 -7.44 6.75
CA ASN A 357 -3.57 -8.30 5.62
C ASN A 357 -2.19 -8.98 5.77
N GLN A 358 -1.59 -8.95 6.96
CA GLN A 358 -0.32 -9.58 7.24
C GLN A 358 -0.50 -11.10 7.26
N ILE A 359 0.48 -11.81 6.69
CA ILE A 359 0.51 -13.27 6.74
C ILE A 359 1.71 -13.73 7.56
N LEU A 360 1.45 -14.52 8.60
CA LEU A 360 2.44 -15.18 9.44
C LEU A 360 2.47 -16.67 9.16
N ARG A 361 3.64 -17.28 9.18
CA ARG A 361 3.81 -18.65 8.70
C ARG A 361 4.92 -19.36 9.45
N GLY A 362 4.84 -20.69 9.49
CA GLY A 362 5.86 -21.54 10.10
C GLY A 362 5.91 -22.90 9.45
N TYR A 363 7.11 -23.39 9.17
CA TYR A 363 7.36 -24.74 8.69
C TYR A 363 7.90 -25.61 9.81
N ASN A 364 7.17 -26.68 10.12
CA ASN A 364 7.58 -27.68 11.10
C ASN A 364 8.01 -28.98 10.37
N PRO A 365 9.30 -29.35 10.39
CA PRO A 365 9.78 -30.57 9.76
C PRO A 365 9.41 -31.86 10.52
N ILE A 366 9.10 -31.76 11.80
CA ILE A 366 8.83 -32.92 12.68
C ILE A 366 7.33 -33.08 12.93
N GLU A 367 6.95 -34.19 13.57
CA GLU A 367 5.57 -34.50 13.92
C GLU A 367 5.04 -33.58 15.03
N TRP A 368 3.79 -33.12 14.87
CA TRP A 368 3.04 -32.51 15.97
C TRP A 368 2.64 -33.58 16.99
N LYS A 369 2.65 -33.19 18.27
CA LYS A 369 2.19 -34.05 19.37
C LYS A 369 1.33 -33.22 20.32
N SER A 370 0.55 -33.92 21.12
CA SER A 370 -0.21 -33.34 22.22
C SER A 370 0.51 -33.48 23.58
N GLU A 371 1.82 -33.75 23.57
CA GLU A 371 2.62 -33.92 24.79
C GLU A 371 3.26 -32.59 25.18
N ARG A 372 2.95 -32.09 26.38
CA ARG A 372 3.41 -30.80 26.91
C ARG A 372 4.93 -30.72 27.04
N SER A 373 5.61 -30.35 25.97
CA SER A 373 7.07 -30.40 25.87
C SER A 373 7.60 -29.61 24.68
N PHE A 374 8.85 -29.14 24.79
CA PHE A 374 9.60 -28.66 23.63
C PHE A 374 10.22 -29.84 22.88
N VAL A 375 10.21 -29.74 21.54
CA VAL A 375 10.81 -30.74 20.67
C VAL A 375 11.85 -30.11 19.77
N THR A 376 12.99 -30.82 19.66
CA THR A 376 14.12 -30.37 18.87
C THR A 376 13.85 -30.47 17.36
N ALA A 377 14.02 -29.37 16.63
CA ALA A 377 13.93 -29.35 15.16
C ALA A 377 14.97 -28.39 14.55
N LYS A 378 15.76 -28.87 13.58
CA LYS A 378 16.86 -28.10 12.96
C LYS A 378 16.45 -27.31 11.74
N ASP A 379 15.51 -27.84 10.98
CA ASP A 379 15.06 -27.25 9.70
C ASP A 379 13.77 -26.44 9.86
N SER A 380 13.39 -26.14 11.10
CA SER A 380 12.24 -25.29 11.40
C SER A 380 12.54 -23.83 11.05
N PHE A 381 11.55 -23.16 10.47
CA PHE A 381 11.64 -21.74 10.19
C PHE A 381 10.25 -21.09 10.24
N ILE A 382 10.22 -19.84 10.66
CA ILE A 382 9.04 -18.99 10.64
C ILE A 382 9.29 -17.81 9.72
N PHE A 383 8.21 -17.24 9.18
CA PHE A 383 8.33 -16.15 8.24
C PHE A 383 7.07 -15.31 8.17
N SER A 384 7.23 -14.08 7.69
CA SER A 384 6.11 -13.18 7.42
C SER A 384 6.25 -12.49 6.07
N PHE A 385 5.12 -12.11 5.51
CA PHE A 385 5.02 -11.19 4.38
C PHE A 385 4.32 -9.93 4.85
N LYS A 386 4.89 -8.75 4.55
CA LYS A 386 4.27 -7.46 4.92
C LYS A 386 2.91 -7.28 4.26
N ASN A 387 2.79 -7.69 3.01
CA ASN A 387 1.55 -7.74 2.26
C ASN A 387 1.38 -9.16 1.72
N GLY A 388 0.22 -9.78 1.92
CA GLY A 388 -0.01 -11.19 1.59
C GLY A 388 0.13 -11.63 0.12
N VAL A 389 0.54 -10.73 -0.77
CA VAL A 389 0.64 -10.95 -2.22
C VAL A 389 2.09 -10.76 -2.73
N ASP A 390 2.91 -9.94 -2.07
CA ASP A 390 4.28 -9.67 -2.53
C ASP A 390 5.30 -10.59 -1.83
N VAL A 391 5.93 -11.46 -2.61
CA VAL A 391 6.98 -12.38 -2.15
C VAL A 391 8.32 -11.69 -1.90
N ASN A 392 8.53 -10.46 -2.39
CA ASN A 392 9.81 -9.75 -2.29
C ASN A 392 10.02 -9.11 -0.92
N GLU A 393 8.94 -8.69 -0.24
CA GLU A 393 8.99 -8.10 1.10
C GLU A 393 8.66 -9.13 2.18
N HIS A 394 9.61 -10.03 2.44
CA HIS A 394 9.48 -11.11 3.41
C HIS A 394 10.55 -11.06 4.51
N ILE A 395 10.20 -11.55 5.69
CA ILE A 395 11.14 -11.85 6.76
C ILE A 395 11.19 -13.36 6.89
N LEU A 396 12.34 -13.96 6.61
CA LEU A 396 12.62 -15.37 6.93
C LEU A 396 13.45 -15.42 8.22
N SER A 397 12.98 -16.20 9.18
CA SER A 397 13.58 -16.39 10.50
C SER A 397 13.79 -17.87 10.75
N ARG A 398 15.05 -18.30 10.81
CA ARG A 398 15.38 -19.71 11.06
C ARG A 398 15.59 -19.96 12.54
N ILE A 399 15.38 -21.21 12.97
CA ILE A 399 15.60 -21.59 14.36
C ILE A 399 17.07 -21.38 14.77
N VAL A 400 17.29 -20.77 15.94
CA VAL A 400 18.64 -20.61 16.53
C VAL A 400 18.82 -21.60 17.67
N ASN A 401 17.85 -21.69 18.57
CA ASN A 401 17.87 -22.65 19.67
C ASN A 401 17.04 -23.89 19.33
N GLU A 402 17.68 -24.86 18.66
CA GLU A 402 17.02 -26.06 18.12
C GLU A 402 16.17 -26.80 19.16
N ASN A 403 16.57 -26.81 20.45
CA ASN A 403 15.87 -27.50 21.54
C ASN A 403 14.51 -26.89 21.89
N TYR A 404 14.23 -25.67 21.44
CA TYR A 404 12.99 -24.95 21.68
C TYR A 404 12.24 -24.66 20.37
N ALA A 405 12.51 -25.43 19.31
CA ALA A 405 11.99 -25.15 17.98
C ALA A 405 10.45 -25.22 17.91
N ILE A 406 9.87 -26.27 18.48
CA ILE A 406 8.43 -26.55 18.46
C ILE A 406 7.99 -26.81 19.90
N PHE A 407 6.89 -26.19 20.31
CA PHE A 407 6.26 -26.48 21.60
C PHE A 407 4.95 -27.23 21.34
N ASN A 408 4.85 -28.44 21.87
CA ASN A 408 3.64 -29.25 21.79
C ASN A 408 2.86 -29.09 23.09
N ASP A 409 1.55 -28.82 23.00
CA ASP A 409 0.65 -28.75 24.15
C ASP A 409 -0.80 -28.92 23.68
N LEU A 410 -1.59 -29.72 24.40
CA LEU A 410 -3.01 -30.00 24.10
C LEU A 410 -3.90 -28.75 23.96
N THR A 411 -3.48 -27.63 24.56
CA THR A 411 -4.27 -26.39 24.59
C THR A 411 -3.88 -25.40 23.50
N TYR A 412 -2.88 -25.70 22.67
CA TYR A 412 -2.45 -24.85 21.54
C TYR A 412 -2.69 -25.50 20.18
N GLY A 413 -2.73 -24.64 19.17
CA GLY A 413 -2.57 -25.07 17.78
C GLY A 413 -1.08 -25.19 17.43
N PRO A 414 -0.67 -24.75 16.23
CA PRO A 414 0.73 -24.60 15.90
C PRO A 414 1.45 -23.65 16.84
N SER A 415 2.59 -24.10 17.37
CA SER A 415 3.43 -23.32 18.25
C SER A 415 4.91 -23.52 17.92
N PHE A 416 5.54 -22.42 17.51
CA PHE A 416 6.94 -22.32 17.12
C PHE A 416 7.68 -21.48 18.14
N GLY A 417 8.77 -22.01 18.69
CA GLY A 417 9.58 -21.29 19.67
C GLY A 417 8.95 -21.26 21.06
N GLY A 418 9.58 -20.55 21.98
CA GLY A 418 8.98 -20.26 23.29
C GLY A 418 7.91 -19.17 23.23
N ALA A 419 7.98 -18.28 22.23
CA ALA A 419 7.02 -17.20 22.01
C ALA A 419 6.97 -16.71 20.55
N ASP A 420 7.77 -17.29 19.65
CA ASP A 420 8.04 -16.74 18.32
C ASP A 420 6.83 -16.76 17.40
N LEU A 421 5.99 -17.79 17.45
CA LEU A 421 4.70 -17.82 16.78
C LEU A 421 3.80 -18.90 17.41
N ILE A 422 2.78 -18.49 18.16
CA ILE A 422 1.86 -19.38 18.87
C ILE A 422 0.43 -19.09 18.43
N LEU A 423 -0.35 -20.14 18.16
CA LEU A 423 -1.80 -20.04 17.95
C LEU A 423 -2.56 -20.74 19.08
N ARG A 424 -3.62 -20.10 19.55
CA ARG A 424 -4.59 -20.65 20.50
C ARG A 424 -5.99 -20.22 20.08
N GLY A 425 -6.72 -21.11 19.42
CA GLY A 425 -8.02 -20.74 18.90
C GLY A 425 -7.91 -19.77 17.71
N ASP A 426 -8.73 -18.73 17.76
CA ASP A 426 -8.74 -17.59 16.84
C ASP A 426 -7.80 -16.45 17.27
N SER A 427 -6.97 -16.69 18.29
CA SER A 427 -5.99 -15.74 18.81
C SER A 427 -4.58 -16.29 18.65
N GLY A 428 -3.61 -15.41 18.46
CA GLY A 428 -2.22 -15.77 18.33
C GLY A 428 -1.27 -14.76 18.96
N HIS A 429 -0.04 -15.19 19.15
CA HIS A 429 1.03 -14.45 19.80
C HIS A 429 2.33 -14.58 19.01
N CYS A 430 3.10 -13.51 18.85
CA CYS A 430 4.34 -13.51 18.10
C CYS A 430 5.35 -12.51 18.68
N MET A 431 6.36 -13.03 19.37
CA MET A 431 7.49 -12.27 19.89
C MET A 431 8.79 -13.04 19.69
N LYS A 432 9.84 -12.36 19.24
CA LYS A 432 11.15 -12.99 19.03
C LYS A 432 11.67 -13.60 20.34
N ASP A 433 11.97 -14.89 20.29
CA ASP A 433 12.57 -15.65 21.39
C ASP A 433 13.66 -16.59 20.85
N SER A 434 13.26 -17.77 20.35
CA SER A 434 14.12 -18.89 19.96
C SER A 434 14.57 -18.86 18.49
N TYR A 435 13.88 -18.09 17.64
CA TYR A 435 14.22 -17.91 16.21
C TYR A 435 15.05 -16.65 15.97
N GLU A 436 15.72 -16.58 14.82
CA GLU A 436 16.73 -15.56 14.49
C GLU A 436 16.17 -14.13 14.51
N LYS A 437 15.00 -13.92 13.92
CA LYS A 437 14.37 -12.62 13.65
C LYS A 437 12.92 -12.57 14.14
N GLN A 438 12.51 -11.38 14.55
CA GLN A 438 11.10 -11.07 14.79
C GLN A 438 10.35 -10.99 13.46
N ILE A 439 9.23 -11.72 13.33
CA ILE A 439 8.43 -11.75 12.10
C ILE A 439 7.16 -10.89 12.17
N ARG A 440 6.72 -10.47 13.36
CA ARG A 440 5.58 -9.57 13.60
C ARG A 440 5.97 -8.46 14.58
N GLY A 441 5.51 -7.24 14.32
CA GLY A 441 5.92 -6.04 15.06
C GLY A 441 6.91 -5.22 14.23
N ALA A 442 7.14 -3.97 14.61
CA ALA A 442 8.04 -3.10 13.85
C ALA A 442 9.44 -3.74 13.77
N SER A 443 9.86 -4.10 12.55
CA SER A 443 11.26 -4.40 12.25
C SER A 443 12.11 -3.28 12.85
N SER A 444 13.14 -3.61 13.60
CA SER A 444 14.12 -2.64 14.10
C SER A 444 14.72 -1.86 12.93
N GLU A 445 14.09 -0.74 12.55
CA GLU A 445 14.58 0.34 11.68
C GLU A 445 13.43 1.34 11.36
N THR A 446 12.91 1.96 12.41
CA THR A 446 12.70 3.42 12.52
C THR A 446 12.31 3.66 13.98
N VAL A 447 13.03 4.56 14.65
CA VAL A 447 12.85 4.85 16.08
C VAL A 447 11.40 5.27 16.35
N LEU A 448 10.69 4.57 17.24
CA LEU A 448 9.33 4.93 17.65
C LEU A 448 9.38 5.81 18.90
N HIS A 449 8.81 7.01 18.83
CA HIS A 449 8.66 7.90 19.99
C HIS A 449 7.32 7.64 20.68
N TYR A 450 7.30 6.67 21.61
CA TYR A 450 6.12 6.27 22.37
C TYR A 450 5.44 7.48 23.06
N GLY A 451 4.12 7.59 22.92
CA GLY A 451 3.32 8.68 23.51
C GLY A 451 3.45 10.06 22.85
N ILE A 452 4.18 10.18 21.72
CA ILE A 452 4.37 11.45 21.00
C ILE A 452 3.71 11.39 19.63
N ILE A 453 2.74 12.27 19.40
CA ILE A 453 2.04 12.43 18.13
C ILE A 453 2.66 13.56 17.29
N CYS A 454 2.61 13.43 15.98
CA CYS A 454 2.89 14.53 15.08
C CYS A 454 1.64 15.42 14.97
N ASP A 455 1.76 16.71 15.31
CA ASP A 455 0.65 17.68 15.24
C ASP A 455 0.10 17.93 13.83
N CYS A 456 0.80 17.45 12.80
CA CYS A 456 0.37 17.58 11.42
C CYS A 456 -0.44 16.38 10.92
N CYS A 457 0.08 15.16 11.09
CA CYS A 457 -0.55 13.95 10.57
C CYS A 457 -1.31 13.16 11.62
N ASN A 458 -1.23 13.57 12.89
CA ASN A 458 -1.84 12.95 14.05
C ASN A 458 -1.42 11.49 14.29
N TYR A 459 -0.30 11.07 13.71
CA TYR A 459 0.29 9.74 13.89
C TYR A 459 1.43 9.79 14.91
N THR A 460 1.66 8.68 15.62
CA THR A 460 2.83 8.50 16.47
C THR A 460 4.10 8.67 15.66
N ILE A 461 5.05 9.47 16.16
CA ILE A 461 6.26 9.80 15.40
C ILE A 461 7.16 8.56 15.28
N ARG A 462 7.46 8.19 14.03
CA ARG A 462 8.46 7.20 13.64
C ARG A 462 9.64 7.91 12.97
N GLY A 463 10.87 7.47 13.28
CA GLY A 463 12.09 8.08 12.77
C GLY A 463 12.43 9.37 13.50
N GLU A 464 12.78 10.42 12.76
CA GLU A 464 13.18 11.71 13.33
C GLU A 464 12.00 12.49 13.94
N ARG A 465 12.12 12.86 15.22
CA ARG A 465 11.20 13.78 15.92
C ARG A 465 11.72 15.21 15.89
N TRP A 466 10.91 16.12 15.35
CA TRP A 466 11.20 17.55 15.29
C TRP A 466 10.28 18.33 16.22
N LYS A 467 10.81 18.86 17.32
CA LYS A 467 10.05 19.67 18.27
C LYS A 467 10.20 21.15 17.98
N CYS A 468 9.09 21.89 17.93
CA CYS A 468 9.12 23.35 17.87
C CYS A 468 9.73 23.91 19.16
N THR A 469 10.70 24.82 19.04
CA THR A 469 11.35 25.44 20.19
C THR A 469 10.49 26.53 20.84
N SER A 470 9.56 27.10 20.07
CA SER A 470 8.65 28.16 20.52
C SER A 470 7.32 27.63 21.06
N CYS A 471 6.86 26.46 20.62
CA CYS A 471 5.59 25.86 21.05
C CYS A 471 5.81 24.71 22.04
N LYS A 472 5.05 24.70 23.14
CA LYS A 472 5.22 23.75 24.24
C LYS A 472 5.00 22.28 23.84
N ILE A 473 4.05 22.05 22.92
CA ILE A 473 3.53 20.71 22.58
C ILE A 473 3.46 20.45 21.07
N TYR A 474 4.26 21.15 20.26
CA TYR A 474 4.20 21.01 18.80
C TYR A 474 5.39 20.19 18.26
N ASP A 475 5.11 18.99 17.79
CA ASP A 475 6.03 17.98 17.31
C ASP A 475 5.70 17.56 15.87
N LEU A 476 6.72 17.40 15.02
CA LEU A 476 6.59 16.97 13.63
C LEU A 476 7.41 15.70 13.38
N CYS A 477 6.85 14.76 12.61
CA CYS A 477 7.61 13.61 12.12
C CYS A 477 8.50 13.98 10.93
N GLN A 478 9.41 13.07 10.58
CA GLN A 478 10.34 13.18 9.45
C GLN A 478 9.65 13.53 8.13
N ASP A 479 8.44 13.01 7.88
CA ASP A 479 7.68 13.24 6.65
C ASP A 479 6.90 14.56 6.61
N CYS A 480 6.59 15.11 7.78
CA CYS A 480 5.82 16.34 7.94
C CYS A 480 6.72 17.56 8.10
N LYS A 481 7.93 17.39 8.66
CA LYS A 481 8.94 18.45 8.79
C LYS A 481 9.26 19.20 7.49
N PRO A 482 9.47 18.55 6.32
CA PRO A 482 9.75 19.26 5.06
C PRO A 482 8.50 19.92 4.44
N LYS A 483 7.30 19.70 4.99
CA LYS A 483 6.01 20.20 4.49
C LYS A 483 5.47 21.39 5.31
N LEU A 484 6.32 22.09 6.04
CA LEU A 484 5.94 23.21 6.94
C LEU A 484 5.01 24.26 6.29
N TYR A 485 5.20 24.55 5.00
CA TYR A 485 4.40 25.50 4.23
C TYR A 485 2.91 25.08 4.06
N ILE A 486 2.57 23.82 4.30
CA ILE A 486 1.21 23.27 4.15
C ILE A 486 0.39 23.43 5.45
N HIS A 487 1.05 23.58 6.60
CA HIS A 487 0.40 23.41 7.91
C HIS A 487 0.20 24.72 8.69
N LEU A 488 0.42 25.88 8.07
CA LEU A 488 0.14 27.22 8.62
C LEU A 488 0.77 27.47 10.02
N HIS A 489 1.92 26.86 10.32
CA HIS A 489 2.71 27.15 11.53
C HIS A 489 3.56 28.41 11.30
N PRO A 490 3.74 29.29 12.30
CA PRO A 490 4.54 30.51 12.14
C PRO A 490 5.94 30.23 11.58
N GLU A 491 6.33 30.95 10.52
CA GLU A 491 7.60 30.73 9.81
C GLU A 491 8.83 31.09 10.65
N ASP A 492 8.66 31.91 11.69
CA ASP A 492 9.69 32.33 12.63
C ASP A 492 9.94 31.31 13.76
N HIS A 493 9.13 30.26 13.87
CA HIS A 493 9.33 29.19 14.84
C HIS A 493 10.38 28.18 14.36
N GLU A 494 11.45 28.03 15.15
CA GLU A 494 12.49 27.05 14.87
C GLU A 494 12.10 25.64 15.35
N PHE A 495 12.62 24.62 14.65
CA PHE A 495 12.41 23.22 15.01
C PHE A 495 13.75 22.58 15.36
N LYS A 496 13.79 21.90 16.50
CA LYS A 496 14.94 21.14 16.97
C LYS A 496 14.69 19.64 16.81
N LEU A 497 15.68 18.93 16.29
CA LEU A 497 15.69 17.47 16.28
C LEU A 497 15.86 16.95 17.72
N MET A 498 14.94 16.10 18.17
CA MET A 498 14.94 15.53 19.51
C MET A 498 15.57 14.13 19.49
N PRO A 499 16.57 13.85 20.34
CA PRO A 499 17.15 12.51 20.44
C PRO A 499 16.15 11.53 21.07
N HIS A 500 16.21 10.26 20.66
CA HIS A 500 15.32 9.20 21.16
C HIS A 500 15.37 9.03 22.68
N SER A 501 16.53 9.25 23.29
CA SER A 501 16.78 9.16 24.74
C SER A 501 15.79 9.99 25.57
N ASP A 502 15.23 11.06 24.99
CA ASP A 502 14.31 11.94 25.71
C ASP A 502 12.87 11.37 25.77
N THR A 503 12.65 10.21 25.15
CA THR A 503 11.37 9.50 25.06
C THR A 503 11.48 7.99 25.32
N SER A 504 12.70 7.50 25.59
CA SER A 504 12.97 6.07 25.80
C SER A 504 12.26 5.51 27.02
N ASP A 505 11.99 6.34 28.03
CA ASP A 505 11.35 5.92 29.29
C ASP A 505 9.92 5.38 29.10
N PHE A 506 9.30 5.63 27.94
CA PHE A 506 7.96 5.12 27.59
C PHE A 506 7.99 3.79 26.79
N ALA A 507 9.18 3.27 26.45
CA ALA A 507 9.31 2.01 25.70
C ALA A 507 9.19 0.78 26.62
N PRO A 508 8.67 -0.37 26.13
CA PRO A 508 8.45 -1.56 26.95
C PRO A 508 9.73 -2.02 27.65
N GLN A 509 10.89 -1.95 26.99
CA GLN A 509 12.18 -2.37 27.57
C GLN A 509 12.64 -1.54 28.79
N PHE A 510 12.05 -0.35 29.00
CA PHE A 510 12.32 0.53 30.14
C PHE A 510 11.14 0.63 31.11
N SER A 511 10.02 -0.05 30.81
CA SER A 511 8.83 -0.15 31.67
C SER A 511 9.17 -0.83 32.99
N VAL A 512 8.67 -0.29 34.10
CA VAL A 512 8.88 -0.83 35.45
C VAL A 512 7.54 -1.32 35.99
N HIS A 513 7.47 -2.60 36.34
CA HIS A 513 6.30 -3.16 37.03
C HIS A 513 6.44 -2.90 38.54
N TYR A 514 5.86 -1.78 39.00
CA TYR A 514 6.13 -1.22 40.34
C TYR A 514 5.77 -2.15 41.51
N ASP A 515 4.81 -3.07 41.32
CA ASP A 515 4.31 -3.98 42.35
C ASP A 515 4.57 -5.47 42.06
N VAL A 516 5.46 -5.77 41.09
CA VAL A 516 5.79 -7.14 40.71
C VAL A 516 7.30 -7.36 40.73
N THR A 517 7.73 -8.44 41.37
CA THR A 517 9.13 -8.89 41.38
C THR A 517 9.26 -10.22 40.67
N CYS A 518 10.41 -10.45 40.04
CA CYS A 518 10.74 -11.74 39.45
C CYS A 518 10.88 -12.78 40.56
N ASP A 519 10.10 -13.84 40.52
CA ASP A 519 10.12 -14.93 41.49
C ASP A 519 11.44 -15.69 41.51
N SER A 520 12.23 -15.59 40.44
CA SER A 520 13.52 -16.24 40.34
C SER A 520 14.66 -15.39 40.90
N CYS A 521 14.92 -14.21 40.31
CA CYS A 521 16.02 -13.33 40.76
C CYS A 521 15.64 -12.35 41.87
N LYS A 522 14.37 -12.36 42.32
CA LYS A 522 13.80 -11.49 43.36
C LYS A 522 13.97 -9.98 43.09
N SER A 523 14.34 -9.60 41.87
CA SER A 523 14.51 -8.21 41.45
C SER A 523 13.21 -7.66 40.88
N LYS A 524 13.01 -6.33 40.95
CA LYS A 524 11.91 -5.66 40.25
C LYS A 524 12.01 -5.96 38.75
N ILE A 525 10.87 -6.23 38.12
CA ILE A 525 10.85 -6.51 36.69
C ILE A 525 10.90 -5.18 35.94
N GLN A 526 11.99 -4.99 35.21
CA GLN A 526 12.16 -3.93 34.22
C GLN A 526 12.17 -4.56 32.83
N GLY A 527 11.41 -4.00 31.90
CA GLY A 527 11.19 -4.62 30.61
C GLY A 527 10.04 -5.62 30.62
N MET A 528 10.16 -6.64 29.78
CA MET A 528 9.14 -7.69 29.64
C MET A 528 8.96 -8.50 30.93
N ARG A 529 7.73 -8.52 31.46
CA ARG A 529 7.27 -9.42 32.52
C ARG A 529 6.71 -10.69 31.90
N TRP A 530 7.01 -11.84 32.49
CA TRP A 530 6.51 -13.14 32.09
C TRP A 530 5.70 -13.73 33.24
N GLU A 531 4.38 -13.76 33.13
CA GLU A 531 3.49 -14.27 34.16
C GLU A 531 3.13 -15.74 33.88
N CYS A 532 3.31 -16.62 34.86
CA CYS A 532 2.91 -18.01 34.73
C CYS A 532 1.39 -18.12 34.64
N THR A 533 0.91 -18.74 33.56
CA THR A 533 -0.53 -18.97 33.34
C THR A 533 -1.12 -20.10 34.19
N PHE A 534 -0.29 -20.82 34.95
CA PHE A 534 -0.69 -21.98 35.77
C PHE A 534 -0.49 -21.76 37.28
N CYS A 535 0.37 -20.83 37.67
CA CYS A 535 0.62 -20.50 39.08
C CYS A 535 0.16 -19.08 39.34
N GLU A 536 -0.65 -18.91 40.37
CA GLU A 536 -1.00 -17.58 40.85
C GLU A 536 0.27 -16.84 41.31
N ASN A 537 0.44 -15.61 40.83
CA ASN A 537 1.52 -14.69 41.22
C ASN A 537 2.94 -15.26 41.02
N TYR A 538 3.18 -16.04 39.95
CA TYR A 538 4.53 -16.46 39.60
C TYR A 538 5.02 -15.72 38.35
N ASP A 539 5.97 -14.81 38.53
CA ASP A 539 6.44 -13.87 37.53
C ASP A 539 7.93 -14.00 37.28
N LEU A 540 8.36 -13.94 36.02
CA LEU A 540 9.77 -13.94 35.64
C LEU A 540 10.12 -12.67 34.86
N CYS A 541 11.33 -12.16 35.08
CA CYS A 541 11.92 -11.19 34.15
C CYS A 541 12.46 -11.90 32.91
N GLN A 542 12.67 -11.14 31.82
CA GLN A 542 13.25 -11.62 30.57
C GLN A 542 14.53 -12.48 30.76
N ASP A 543 15.42 -12.07 31.65
CA ASP A 543 16.70 -12.75 31.89
C ASP A 543 16.55 -14.08 32.64
N CYS A 544 15.57 -14.18 33.53
CA CYS A 544 15.27 -15.44 34.22
C CYS A 544 14.48 -16.39 33.32
N LYS A 545 13.55 -15.86 32.53
CA LYS A 545 12.79 -16.63 31.56
C LYS A 545 13.68 -17.33 30.53
N SER A 546 14.70 -16.62 30.02
CA SER A 546 15.64 -17.15 29.01
C SER A 546 16.59 -18.24 29.53
N LYS A 547 16.65 -18.47 30.84
CA LYS A 547 17.53 -19.46 31.47
C LYS A 547 16.80 -20.74 31.91
N LEU A 548 15.50 -20.87 31.70
CA LEU A 548 14.76 -22.11 31.93
C LEU A 548 15.34 -23.26 31.07
N PRO A 549 15.47 -24.49 31.61
CA PRO A 549 14.91 -24.99 32.87
C PRO A 549 15.82 -24.83 34.10
N ASN A 550 16.95 -24.12 33.97
CA ASN A 550 18.07 -24.25 34.91
C ASN A 550 18.00 -23.37 36.16
N VAL A 551 16.90 -22.66 36.43
CA VAL A 551 16.91 -21.57 37.42
C VAL A 551 15.91 -21.73 38.57
N ASP A 552 14.93 -22.63 38.55
CA ASP A 552 14.01 -22.80 39.70
C ASP A 552 13.29 -24.16 39.76
N ASP A 553 12.82 -24.52 40.95
CA ASP A 553 11.90 -25.65 41.23
C ASP A 553 10.47 -25.44 40.64
N HIS A 554 10.31 -24.47 39.73
CA HIS A 554 9.05 -24.24 39.04
C HIS A 554 8.83 -25.31 37.96
N PRO A 555 7.63 -25.90 37.83
CA PRO A 555 7.39 -26.92 36.83
C PRO A 555 7.72 -26.40 35.43
N ASN A 556 8.71 -27.01 34.77
CA ASN A 556 9.20 -26.60 33.45
C ASN A 556 8.16 -26.70 32.34
N ASN A 557 7.01 -27.30 32.62
CA ASN A 557 5.87 -27.38 31.71
C ASN A 557 5.00 -26.11 31.77
N HIS A 558 5.05 -25.31 32.85
CA HIS A 558 4.22 -24.11 33.02
C HIS A 558 4.51 -23.03 31.95
N MET A 559 3.45 -22.59 31.24
CA MET A 559 3.58 -21.54 30.21
C MET A 559 3.55 -20.17 30.87
N PHE A 560 4.36 -19.26 30.35
CA PHE A 560 4.37 -17.85 30.72
C PHE A 560 3.73 -16.98 29.65
N GLN A 561 2.82 -16.10 30.05
CA GLN A 561 2.26 -15.02 29.24
C GLN A 561 3.16 -13.77 29.36
N PRO A 562 3.57 -13.15 28.25
CA PRO A 562 4.32 -11.91 28.30
C PRO A 562 3.40 -10.70 28.56
N ILE A 563 3.89 -9.77 29.37
CA ILE A 563 3.23 -8.53 29.76
C ILE A 563 4.26 -7.41 29.59
N GLY A 564 4.06 -6.54 28.60
CA GLY A 564 4.98 -5.45 28.30
C GLY A 564 4.81 -4.20 29.16
N TYR A 565 3.64 -4.01 29.78
CA TYR A 565 3.27 -2.81 30.53
C TYR A 565 2.40 -3.15 31.76
N PRO A 566 2.49 -2.39 32.87
CA PRO A 566 1.60 -2.56 34.01
C PRO A 566 0.15 -2.17 33.66
N GLU A 567 -0.84 -2.90 34.19
CA GLU A 567 -2.26 -2.55 34.06
C GLU A 567 -2.55 -1.23 34.79
N VAL A 568 -3.02 -0.20 34.07
CA VAL A 568 -3.30 1.11 34.65
C VAL A 568 -4.79 1.22 35.02
N TYR A 569 -5.10 1.30 36.32
CA TYR A 569 -6.44 1.65 36.80
C TYR A 569 -6.60 3.18 36.87
N GLY A 570 -7.25 3.77 35.86
CA GLY A 570 -8.08 4.97 36.02
C GLY A 570 -7.59 6.33 35.46
N MET A 571 -8.49 6.90 34.65
CA MET A 571 -8.82 8.34 34.41
C MET A 571 -8.21 9.10 33.20
N SER A 572 -9.09 9.25 32.18
CA SER A 572 -9.44 10.42 31.34
C SER A 572 -8.37 11.17 30.51
N ASP A 573 -8.49 11.21 29.18
CA ASP A 573 -9.36 12.13 28.41
C ASP A 573 -9.44 11.71 26.92
N ASP A 574 -10.50 12.15 26.24
CA ASP A 574 -11.02 11.69 24.95
C ASP A 574 -10.02 11.75 23.76
N SER A 575 -9.51 10.59 23.34
CA SER A 575 -9.50 10.15 21.93
C SER A 575 -9.11 8.66 21.84
N GLU A 576 -10.02 7.83 21.34
CA GLU A 576 -9.70 6.43 21.00
C GLU A 576 -8.77 6.43 19.78
N ALA A 577 -7.46 6.54 20.00
CA ALA A 577 -6.48 6.36 18.95
C ALA A 577 -6.54 4.90 18.49
N ILE A 578 -6.74 4.68 17.19
CA ILE A 578 -6.70 3.33 16.61
C ILE A 578 -5.27 3.05 16.17
N CYS A 579 -4.73 1.90 16.51
CA CYS A 579 -3.39 1.55 16.08
C CYS A 579 -3.35 1.28 14.58
N ASP A 580 -2.50 1.99 13.85
CA ASP A 580 -2.31 1.76 12.41
C ASP A 580 -1.76 0.36 12.05
N TYR A 581 -1.29 -0.40 13.05
CA TYR A 581 -0.75 -1.75 12.85
C TYR A 581 -1.72 -2.85 13.26
N CYS A 582 -2.31 -2.78 14.46
CA CYS A 582 -3.25 -3.79 14.98
C CYS A 582 -4.73 -3.48 14.64
N GLU A 583 -5.04 -2.24 14.23
CA GLU A 583 -6.41 -1.68 14.11
C GLU A 583 -7.24 -1.72 15.40
N SER A 584 -6.62 -2.04 16.53
CA SER A 584 -7.24 -2.08 17.85
C SER A 584 -7.16 -0.72 18.55
N VAL A 585 -8.08 -0.51 19.48
CA VAL A 585 -8.15 0.73 20.28
C VAL A 585 -6.92 0.79 21.19
N CYS A 586 -6.20 1.89 21.11
CA CYS A 586 -5.12 2.22 22.02
C CYS A 586 -5.69 2.91 23.26
N PHE A 587 -5.20 2.54 24.45
CA PHE A 587 -5.44 3.28 25.68
C PHE A 587 -4.22 4.16 25.95
N ASP A 588 -4.43 5.44 26.23
CA ASP A 588 -3.37 6.43 26.47
C ASP A 588 -2.26 6.44 25.39
N ASN A 589 -2.63 6.23 24.11
CA ASN A 589 -1.72 6.13 22.96
C ASN A 589 -0.79 4.89 22.95
N ILE A 590 -1.20 3.80 23.60
CA ILE A 590 -0.49 2.51 23.66
C ILE A 590 -1.36 1.40 23.01
N CYS A 591 -0.89 0.71 21.94
CA CYS A 591 -1.52 -0.57 21.50
C CYS A 591 -0.93 -1.71 22.34
N TYR A 592 -1.67 -2.11 23.38
CA TYR A 592 -1.33 -3.24 24.24
C TYR A 592 -1.20 -4.54 23.45
N GLU A 593 -2.02 -4.77 22.42
CA GLU A 593 -1.91 -5.96 21.57
C GLU A 593 -0.58 -6.01 20.81
N CYS A 594 -0.14 -4.89 20.22
CA CYS A 594 1.16 -4.82 19.54
C CYS A 594 2.33 -4.97 20.52
N ALA A 595 2.20 -4.39 21.71
CA ALA A 595 3.22 -4.45 22.75
C ALA A 595 3.40 -5.86 23.31
N ASN A 596 2.30 -6.58 23.47
CA ASN A 596 2.28 -7.95 23.96
C ASN A 596 2.39 -8.97 22.81
N GLY A 597 2.64 -8.55 21.56
CA GLY A 597 2.77 -9.45 20.41
C GLY A 597 1.50 -10.21 20.00
N GLU A 598 0.34 -9.82 20.52
CA GLU A 598 -0.94 -10.48 20.30
C GLU A 598 -1.55 -10.13 18.93
N PHE A 599 -2.38 -11.04 18.41
CA PHE A 599 -3.14 -10.84 17.19
C PHE A 599 -4.37 -11.73 17.09
N SER A 600 -5.41 -11.22 16.42
CA SER A 600 -6.58 -12.01 16.01
C SER A 600 -6.36 -12.67 14.65
N VAL A 601 -6.80 -13.92 14.51
CA VAL A 601 -6.73 -14.70 13.27
C VAL A 601 -7.98 -14.44 12.42
N GLU A 602 -7.80 -14.09 11.14
CA GLU A 602 -8.89 -14.03 10.15
C GLU A 602 -9.13 -15.38 9.49
N GLU A 603 -8.04 -16.06 9.10
CA GLU A 603 -8.06 -17.38 8.48
C GLU A 603 -6.75 -18.10 8.81
N TYR A 604 -6.81 -19.42 8.91
CA TYR A 604 -5.63 -20.26 9.20
C TYR A 604 -5.69 -21.54 8.36
N GLU A 605 -4.61 -21.89 7.69
CA GLU A 605 -4.48 -23.09 6.85
C GLU A 605 -3.21 -23.86 7.23
N LEU A 606 -3.28 -25.19 7.23
CA LEU A 606 -2.13 -26.05 7.43
C LEU A 606 -2.03 -27.09 6.33
N PHE A 607 -0.85 -27.16 5.73
CA PHE A 607 -0.53 -28.06 4.62
C PHE A 607 0.46 -29.13 5.09
N GLN A 608 0.21 -30.37 4.69
CA GLN A 608 1.23 -31.42 4.72
C GLN A 608 2.03 -31.37 3.42
N ILE A 609 3.35 -31.33 3.54
CA ILE A 609 4.27 -31.25 2.41
C ILE A 609 4.88 -32.63 2.18
N THR A 610 4.76 -33.12 0.94
CA THR A 610 5.39 -34.37 0.51
C THR A 610 6.30 -34.10 -0.68
N LYS A 611 7.51 -34.68 -0.67
CA LYS A 611 8.45 -34.61 -1.78
C LYS A 611 8.09 -35.71 -2.78
N LYS A 612 7.85 -35.32 -4.04
CA LYS A 612 7.53 -36.23 -5.16
C LYS A 612 8.76 -36.69 -5.91
#